data_AF-A0A7V2XGV1-F1
#
_entry.id   AF-A0A7V2XGV1-F1
#
_cell.length_a   1.000
_cell.length_b   1.000
_cell.length_c   1.000
_cell.angle_alpha   90.00
_cell.angle_beta   90.00
_cell.angle_gamma   90.00
#
_symmetry.space_group_name_H-M   'P 1'
#
loop_
_entity.id
_entity.type
_entity.pdbx_description
1 polymer ?
#
loop_
_entity_poly.entity_id
_entity_poly.type
_entity_poly.pdbx_seq_one_letter_code
_entity_poly.pdbx_strand_id
1 'polypeptide(L)'
;MATQNSNFAGQVYRCPVCGAEVSIIRGGRGPLAPRCCNQPMVLLPKLHATYVCPVCGSEVMVIHEGAGQLAPRCCNRPMVRRRRAA
;
A
#
# COMPACT_ATOMS: atom_id res chain seq x y z
N MET A 1 -4.16 15.22 -23.51
CA MET A 1 -3.84 13.86 -23.02
C MET A 1 -3.49 13.95 -21.54
N ALA A 2 -4.45 13.75 -20.64
CA ALA A 2 -4.19 13.75 -19.20
C ALA A 2 -3.83 12.32 -18.79
N THR A 3 -2.56 12.06 -18.55
CA THR A 3 -2.08 10.87 -17.84
C THR A 3 -2.83 10.79 -16.51
N GLN A 4 -3.70 9.80 -16.37
CA GLN A 4 -4.42 9.54 -15.12
C GLN A 4 -3.42 9.02 -14.09
N ASN A 5 -2.68 9.92 -13.44
CA ASN A 5 -1.86 9.64 -12.27
C ASN A 5 -2.80 9.24 -11.13
N SER A 6 -3.15 7.97 -11.03
CA SER A 6 -3.90 7.40 -9.91
C SER A 6 -2.92 6.97 -8.83
N ASN A 7 -3.34 7.16 -7.58
CA ASN A 7 -2.67 6.55 -6.45
C ASN A 7 -3.28 5.15 -6.21
N PHE A 8 -2.49 4.21 -5.73
CA PHE A 8 -2.93 2.82 -5.54
C PHE A 8 -2.54 2.29 -4.16
N ALA A 9 -3.31 1.31 -3.69
CA ALA A 9 -3.10 0.67 -2.39
C ALA A 9 -1.70 0.06 -2.29
N GLY A 10 -1.08 0.21 -1.13
CA GLY A 10 0.28 -0.26 -0.84
C GLY A 10 1.40 0.73 -1.15
N GLN A 11 1.13 1.86 -1.81
CA GLN A 11 2.13 2.93 -1.95
C GLN A 11 2.55 3.50 -0.60
N VAL A 12 3.83 3.85 -0.48
CA VAL A 12 4.42 4.40 0.74
C VAL A 12 5.13 5.70 0.43
N TYR A 13 4.80 6.75 1.18
CA TYR A 13 5.48 8.03 1.13
C TYR A 13 6.29 8.22 2.40
N ARG A 14 7.46 8.84 2.32
CA ARG A 14 8.31 9.14 3.47
C ARG A 14 8.66 10.62 3.53
N CYS A 15 8.61 11.19 4.73
CA CYS A 15 9.12 12.54 4.97
C CYS A 15 10.65 12.51 4.96
N PRO A 16 11.33 13.32 4.13
CA PRO A 16 12.78 13.37 4.12
C PRO A 16 13.38 14.03 5.38
N VAL A 17 12.57 14.77 6.16
CA VAL A 17 13.03 15.50 7.34
C VAL A 17 12.89 14.66 8.61
N CYS A 18 11.68 14.22 8.97
CA CYS A 18 11.43 13.48 10.21
C CYS A 18 11.35 11.96 10.03
N GLY A 19 11.35 11.46 8.80
CA GLY A 19 11.25 10.02 8.51
C GLY A 19 9.86 9.40 8.63
N ALA A 20 8.82 10.17 8.96
CA ALA A 20 7.44 9.67 9.02
C ALA A 20 6.99 9.04 7.70
N GLU A 21 6.23 7.96 7.77
CA GLU A 21 5.72 7.22 6.60
C GLU A 21 4.20 7.30 6.50
N VAL A 22 3.68 7.40 5.27
CA VAL A 22 2.25 7.35 4.95
C VAL A 22 2.00 6.21 3.98
N SER A 23 1.08 5.32 4.34
CA SER A 23 0.67 4.16 3.54
C SER A 23 -0.70 4.38 2.92
N ILE A 24 -0.84 4.11 1.64
CA ILE A 24 -2.16 4.15 0.99
C ILE A 24 -2.88 2.82 1.23
N ILE A 25 -3.97 2.86 2.00
CA ILE A 25 -4.82 1.67 2.23
C ILE A 25 -5.75 1.43 1.04
N ARG A 26 -6.32 2.51 0.48
CA ARG A 26 -7.24 2.46 -0.66
C ARG A 26 -6.85 3.51 -1.68
N GLY A 27 -6.59 3.06 -2.91
CA GLY A 27 -6.27 3.94 -4.03
C GLY A 27 -7.50 4.72 -4.51
N GLY A 28 -7.25 5.80 -5.23
CA GLY A 28 -8.25 6.70 -5.79
C GLY A 28 -7.75 7.40 -7.06
N ARG A 29 -8.63 8.22 -7.64
CA ARG A 29 -8.28 9.02 -8.82
C ARG A 29 -7.51 10.26 -8.39
N GLY A 30 -6.46 10.60 -9.15
CA GLY A 30 -5.66 11.80 -8.95
C GLY A 30 -4.38 11.57 -8.13
N PRO A 31 -3.39 12.46 -8.30
CA PRO A 31 -2.11 12.32 -7.62
C PRO A 31 -2.27 12.57 -6.12
N LEU A 32 -1.64 11.73 -5.30
CA LEU A 32 -1.46 12.02 -3.89
C LEU A 32 -0.14 12.77 -3.71
N ALA A 33 -0.20 13.97 -3.13
CA ALA A 33 0.95 14.81 -2.82
C ALA A 33 0.99 15.12 -1.31
N PRO A 34 1.30 14.13 -0.46
CA PRO A 34 1.27 14.34 0.98
C PRO A 34 2.43 15.24 1.40
N ARG A 35 2.22 16.07 2.43
CA ARG A 35 3.23 16.97 2.99
C ARG A 35 3.43 16.67 4.47
N CYS A 36 4.68 16.70 4.90
CA CYS A 36 5.08 16.54 6.29
C CYS A 36 6.30 17.43 6.55
N CYS A 37 6.42 18.02 7.74
CA CYS A 37 7.44 19.04 8.03
C CYS A 37 7.48 20.18 7.00
N ASN A 38 6.30 20.61 6.52
CA ASN A 38 6.13 21.64 5.49
C ASN A 38 6.81 21.35 4.14
N GLN A 39 7.22 20.11 3.87
CA GLN A 39 7.81 19.70 2.61
C GLN A 39 7.02 18.56 1.95
N PRO A 40 7.05 18.44 0.60
CA PRO A 40 6.52 17.27 -0.08
C PRO A 40 7.20 15.99 0.40
N MET A 41 6.42 14.95 0.64
CA MET A 41 6.95 13.63 0.95
C MET A 41 7.39 12.91 -0.33
N VAL A 42 8.37 12.01 -0.20
CA VAL A 42 8.94 11.26 -1.33
C VAL A 42 8.26 9.89 -1.43
N LEU A 43 7.84 9.50 -2.63
CA LEU A 43 7.33 8.15 -2.90
C LEU A 43 8.50 7.15 -2.81
N LEU A 44 8.36 6.13 -1.99
CA LEU A 44 9.34 5.06 -1.87
C LEU A 44 9.11 3.98 -2.95
N PRO A 45 10.18 3.31 -3.41
CA PRO A 45 10.06 2.19 -4.36
C PRO A 45 9.45 0.94 -3.73
N LYS A 46 9.37 0.88 -2.38
CA LYS A 46 8.75 -0.21 -1.65
C LYS A 46 7.22 -0.10 -1.72
N LEU A 47 6.56 -1.25 -1.78
CA LEU A 47 5.11 -1.37 -1.67
C LEU A 47 4.76 -2.32 -0.54
N HIS A 48 3.75 -1.96 0.23
CA HIS A 48 3.18 -2.88 1.22
C HIS A 48 2.45 -4.03 0.53
N ALA A 49 2.68 -5.25 1.01
CA ALA A 49 1.99 -6.42 0.52
C ALA A 49 0.52 -6.37 0.94
N THR A 50 -0.40 -6.55 0.00
CA THR A 50 -1.83 -6.74 0.28
C THR A 50 -2.22 -8.18 0.00
N TYR A 51 -3.05 -8.76 0.86
CA TYR A 51 -3.64 -10.09 0.73
C TYR A 51 -5.15 -9.94 0.59
N VAL A 52 -5.78 -10.76 -0.23
CA VAL A 52 -7.23 -10.76 -0.47
C VAL A 52 -7.80 -12.14 -0.18
N CYS A 53 -8.93 -12.17 0.51
CA CYS A 53 -9.69 -13.41 0.71
C CYS A 53 -10.37 -13.80 -0.61
N PRO A 54 -10.13 -15.00 -1.16
CA PRO A 54 -10.76 -15.43 -2.41
C PRO A 54 -12.26 -15.75 -2.25
N VAL A 55 -12.78 -15.78 -1.02
CA VAL A 55 -14.19 -16.12 -0.74
C VAL A 55 -15.02 -14.85 -0.52
N CYS A 56 -14.62 -13.99 0.42
CA CYS A 56 -15.39 -12.79 0.78
C CYS A 56 -14.80 -11.47 0.28
N GLY A 57 -13.60 -11.49 -0.32
CA GLY A 57 -12.95 -10.28 -0.83
C GLY A 57 -12.31 -9.37 0.22
N SER A 58 -12.35 -9.71 1.52
CA SER A 58 -11.67 -8.93 2.56
C SER A 58 -10.17 -8.78 2.30
N GLU A 59 -9.60 -7.62 2.63
CA GLU A 59 -8.20 -7.29 2.37
C GLU A 59 -7.40 -7.12 3.68
N VAL A 60 -6.12 -7.52 3.65
CA VAL A 60 -5.14 -7.29 4.71
C VAL A 60 -3.88 -6.69 4.10
N MET A 61 -3.37 -5.59 4.66
CA MET A 61 -2.13 -4.95 4.21
C MET A 61 -1.03 -5.07 5.27
N VAL A 62 0.18 -5.38 4.84
CA VAL A 62 1.35 -5.55 5.72
C VAL A 62 2.21 -4.30 5.68
N ILE A 63 2.16 -3.52 6.76
CA ILE A 63 2.92 -2.26 6.89
C ILE A 63 4.40 -2.54 7.20
N HIS A 64 4.70 -3.57 8.00
CA HIS A 64 6.07 -4.01 8.28
C HIS A 64 6.17 -5.51 8.12
N GLU A 65 7.06 -5.97 7.24
CA GLU A 65 7.40 -7.39 7.13
C GLU A 65 8.36 -7.75 8.27
N GLY A 66 7.97 -8.73 9.10
CA GLY A 66 8.86 -9.37 10.06
C GLY A 66 9.70 -10.46 9.40
N ALA A 67 10.53 -11.15 10.18
CA ALA A 67 11.39 -12.23 9.68
C ALA A 67 10.63 -13.46 9.12
N GLY A 68 9.31 -13.54 9.30
CA GLY A 68 8.46 -14.63 8.82
C GLY A 68 7.55 -14.23 7.67
N GLN A 69 7.23 -15.19 6.80
CA GLN A 69 6.22 -15.00 5.77
C GLN A 69 4.83 -14.96 6.40
N LEU A 70 4.13 -13.84 6.29
CA LEU A 70 2.75 -13.75 6.74
C LEU A 70 1.86 -14.65 5.86
N ALA A 71 1.13 -15.56 6.49
CA ALA A 71 0.16 -16.44 5.84
C ALA A 71 -1.25 -16.19 6.41
N PRO A 72 -1.89 -15.05 6.08
CA PRO A 72 -3.17 -14.70 6.68
C PRO A 72 -4.27 -15.63 6.17
N ARG A 73 -5.25 -15.92 7.03
CA ARG A 73 -6.41 -16.76 6.72
C ARG A 73 -7.69 -15.96 6.93
N CYS A 74 -8.65 -16.15 6.02
CA CYS A 74 -9.99 -15.58 6.09
C CYS A 74 -10.97 -16.61 5.50
N CYS A 75 -12.20 -16.69 6.04
CA CYS A 75 -13.15 -17.75 5.68
C CYS A 75 -12.55 -19.17 5.74
N ASN A 76 -11.68 -19.41 6.74
CA ASN A 76 -10.92 -20.65 6.93
C ASN A 76 -10.01 -21.07 5.75
N ARG A 77 -9.73 -20.19 4.79
CA ARG A 77 -8.83 -20.44 3.65
C ARG A 77 -7.62 -19.50 3.68
N PRO A 78 -6.44 -19.93 3.17
CA PRO A 78 -5.32 -19.03 2.95
C PRO A 78 -5.72 -17.87 2.04
N MET A 79 -5.37 -16.64 2.42
CA MET A 79 -5.55 -15.47 1.57
C MET A 79 -4.47 -15.43 0.48
N VAL A 80 -4.79 -14.81 -0.66
CA VAL A 80 -3.88 -14.73 -1.80
C VAL A 80 -3.22 -13.36 -1.84
N ARG A 81 -1.90 -13.31 -2.00
CA ARG A 81 -1.18 -12.04 -2.18
C ARG A 81 -1.64 -11.38 -3.48
N ARG A 82 -2.13 -10.15 -3.38
CA ARG A 82 -2.57 -9.36 -4.53
C ARG A 82 -1.35 -9.03 -5.37
N ARG A 83 -1.28 -9.63 -6.56
CA ARG A 83 -0.29 -9.25 -7.57
C ARG A 83 -0.74 -7.95 -8.23
N ARG A 84 0.21 -7.11 -8.62
CA ARG A 84 -0.07 -5.97 -9.50
C ARG A 84 -0.68 -6.50 -10.81
N ALA A 85 -1.70 -5.82 -11.32
CA ALA A 85 -1.84 -5.67 -12.76
C ALA A 85 -0.70 -4.72 -13.18
N ALA A 86 0.10 -5.15 -14.15
CA ALA A 86 1.21 -4.37 -14.69
C ALA A 86 0.71 -3.03 -15.25
#